data_AF-A0A397TMI3-F1
#
_entry.id   AF-A0A397TMI3-F1
#
_cell.length_a   1.000
_cell.length_b   1.000
_cell.length_c   1.000
_cell.angle_alpha   90.00
_cell.angle_beta   90.00
_cell.angle_gamma   90.00
#
_symmetry.space_group_name_H-M   'P 1'
#
loop_
_entity.id
_entity.type
_entity.pdbx_description
1 polymer ?
#
loop_
_entity_poly.entity_id
_entity_poly.type
_entity_poly.pdbx_seq_one_letter_code
_entity_poly.pdbx_strand_id
1 'polypeptide(L)'
;MAKSLEESDEKITQLSSSVTFFKGIIHDTKKAIASAENCIDMLENKYQHLEDIISAKNRKIIALANKISSYTRYSNINIELKIYSSTYKRKLWMKRHSESKYDLKV
;
A
#
# COMPACT_ATOMS: atom_id res chain seq x y z
N MET A 1 -67.49 0.75 28.14
CA MET A 1 -66.28 0.67 28.99
C MET A 1 -65.58 -0.69 28.87
N ALA A 2 -66.27 -1.84 28.90
CA ALA A 2 -65.60 -3.15 28.76
C ALA A 2 -64.92 -3.36 27.38
N LYS A 3 -65.61 -3.05 26.28
CA LYS A 3 -65.09 -3.21 24.91
C LYS A 3 -63.82 -2.40 24.61
N SER A 4 -63.73 -1.18 25.14
CA SER A 4 -62.55 -0.30 24.99
C SER A 4 -61.35 -0.79 25.81
N LEU A 5 -61.60 -1.49 26.93
CA LEU A 5 -60.54 -2.08 27.74
C LEU A 5 -59.94 -3.31 27.05
N GLU A 6 -60.80 -4.17 26.51
CA GLU A 6 -60.39 -5.36 25.75
C GLU A 6 -59.57 -5.00 24.50
N GLU A 7 -60.00 -3.99 23.73
CA GLU A 7 -59.21 -3.45 22.61
C GLU A 7 -57.85 -2.88 23.05
N SER A 8 -57.77 -2.31 24.25
CA SER A 8 -56.50 -1.78 24.78
C SER A 8 -55.55 -2.90 25.22
N ASP A 9 -56.06 -3.95 25.86
CA ASP A 9 -55.27 -5.12 26.27
C ASP A 9 -54.74 -5.89 25.06
N GLU A 10 -55.53 -6.01 23.99
CA GLU A 10 -55.10 -6.62 22.74
C GLU A 10 -53.96 -5.81 22.08
N LYS A 11 -54.09 -4.47 22.03
CA LYS A 11 -53.02 -3.58 21.52
C LYS A 11 -51.76 -3.68 22.37
N ILE A 12 -51.87 -3.75 23.69
CA ILE A 12 -50.72 -3.93 24.58
C ILE A 12 -50.02 -5.26 24.30
N THR A 13 -50.78 -6.33 24.07
CA THR A 13 -50.23 -7.65 23.73
C THR A 13 -49.49 -7.62 22.39
N GLN A 14 -50.06 -6.98 21.37
CA GLN A 14 -49.42 -6.79 20.05
C GLN A 14 -48.16 -5.90 20.12
N LEU A 15 -48.18 -4.84 20.94
CA LEU A 15 -47.00 -4.02 21.18
C LEU A 15 -45.91 -4.82 21.89
N SER A 16 -46.28 -5.63 22.88
CA SER A 16 -45.34 -6.49 23.61
C SER A 16 -44.66 -7.50 22.68
N SER A 17 -45.42 -8.15 21.79
CA SER A 17 -44.85 -9.08 20.80
C SER A 17 -43.97 -8.37 19.77
N SER A 18 -44.32 -7.15 19.36
CA SER A 18 -43.49 -6.34 18.48
C SER A 18 -42.16 -5.96 19.15
N VAL A 19 -42.20 -5.59 20.44
CA VAL A 19 -41.01 -5.26 21.23
C VAL A 19 -40.07 -6.46 21.37
N THR A 20 -40.60 -7.65 21.64
CA THR A 20 -39.76 -8.87 21.73
C THR A 20 -39.14 -9.22 20.37
N PHE A 21 -39.90 -9.08 19.28
CA PHE A 21 -39.40 -9.26 17.92
C PHE A 21 -38.24 -8.30 17.59
N PHE A 22 -38.43 -6.99 17.81
CA PHE A 22 -37.37 -6.00 17.55
C PHE A 22 -36.15 -6.20 18.44
N LYS A 23 -36.32 -6.66 19.69
CA LYS A 23 -35.20 -7.01 20.57
C LYS A 23 -34.35 -8.14 19.98
N GLY A 24 -34.97 -9.14 19.35
CA GLY A 24 -34.28 -10.19 18.60
C GLY A 24 -33.46 -9.63 17.45
N ILE A 25 -34.06 -8.80 16.61
CA ILE A 25 -33.36 -8.15 15.48
C ILE A 25 -32.16 -7.33 15.96
N ILE A 26 -32.32 -6.54 17.03
CA ILE A 26 -31.22 -5.73 17.59
C ILE A 26 -30.07 -6.63 18.04
N HIS A 27 -30.37 -7.75 18.71
CA HIS A 27 -29.35 -8.69 19.16
C HIS A 27 -28.60 -9.33 17.98
N ASP A 28 -29.31 -9.75 16.95
CA ASP A 28 -28.70 -10.37 15.77
C ASP A 28 -27.86 -9.35 14.98
N THR A 29 -28.35 -8.12 14.86
CA THR A 29 -27.61 -7.01 14.26
C THR A 29 -26.32 -6.72 15.03
N LYS A 30 -26.36 -6.72 16.37
CA LYS A 30 -25.16 -6.54 17.20
C LYS A 30 -24.13 -7.65 16.96
N LYS A 31 -24.57 -8.90 16.82
CA LYS A 31 -23.67 -10.02 16.47
C LYS A 31 -23.05 -9.84 15.09
N ALA A 32 -23.84 -9.41 14.11
CA ALA A 32 -23.35 -9.15 12.76
C ALA A 32 -22.31 -8.01 12.74
N ILE A 33 -22.53 -6.93 13.50
CA ILE A 33 -21.58 -5.82 13.65
C ILE A 33 -20.27 -6.32 14.26
N ALA A 34 -20.32 -7.05 15.38
CA ALA A 34 -19.10 -7.60 16.00
C ALA A 34 -18.34 -8.54 15.06
N SER A 35 -19.05 -9.33 14.25
CA SER A 35 -18.43 -10.16 13.23
C SER A 35 -17.77 -9.34 12.12
N ALA A 36 -18.39 -8.23 11.71
CA ALA A 36 -17.84 -7.34 10.70
C ALA A 36 -16.59 -6.60 11.20
N GLU A 37 -16.59 -6.14 12.45
CA GLU A 37 -15.43 -5.53 13.13
C GLU A 37 -14.23 -6.49 13.12
N ASN A 38 -14.43 -7.75 13.53
CA ASN A 38 -13.37 -8.77 13.47
C ASN A 38 -12.83 -9.00 12.05
N CYS A 39 -13.70 -8.94 11.04
CA CYS A 39 -13.28 -9.06 9.64
C CYS A 39 -12.44 -7.86 9.18
N ILE A 40 -12.80 -6.65 9.62
CA ILE A 40 -12.03 -5.42 9.35
C ILE A 40 -10.65 -5.52 9.99
N ASP A 41 -10.54 -5.91 11.25
CA ASP A 41 -9.25 -6.08 11.94
C ASP A 41 -8.34 -7.07 11.21
N MET A 42 -8.89 -8.20 10.74
CA MET A 42 -8.14 -9.18 9.97
C MET A 42 -7.67 -8.61 8.62
N LEU A 43 -8.50 -7.79 7.96
CA LEU A 43 -8.16 -7.16 6.69
C LEU A 43 -7.07 -6.10 6.87
N GLU A 44 -7.15 -5.27 7.92
CA GLU A 44 -6.12 -4.28 8.24
C GLU A 44 -4.76 -4.95 8.49
N ASN A 45 -4.74 -6.05 9.24
CA ASN A 45 -3.51 -6.82 9.46
C ASN A 45 -2.91 -7.36 8.16
N LYS A 46 -3.74 -7.88 7.25
CA LYS A 46 -3.28 -8.34 5.92
C LYS A 46 -2.77 -7.18 5.07
N TYR A 47 -3.44 -6.03 5.13
CA TYR A 47 -3.03 -4.83 4.42
C TYR A 47 -1.65 -4.36 4.88
N GLN A 48 -1.43 -4.27 6.19
CA GLN A 48 -0.13 -3.88 6.76
C GLN A 48 1.00 -4.82 6.32
N HIS A 49 0.75 -6.13 6.36
CA HIS A 49 1.73 -7.13 5.90
C HIS A 49 2.06 -6.99 4.40
N LEU A 50 1.08 -6.65 3.56
CA LEU A 50 1.32 -6.38 2.14
C LEU A 50 2.13 -5.10 1.92
N GLU A 51 1.86 -4.04 2.68
CA GLU A 51 2.66 -2.81 2.65
C GLU A 51 4.13 -3.08 3.01
N ASP A 52 4.38 -3.90 4.02
CA ASP A 52 5.75 -4.29 4.41
C ASP A 52 6.47 -5.05 3.29
N ILE A 53 5.77 -5.99 2.63
CA ILE A 53 6.30 -6.71 1.47
C ILE A 53 6.63 -5.75 0.32
N ILE A 54 5.73 -4.81 0.02
CA ILE A 54 5.93 -3.82 -1.05
C ILE A 54 7.13 -2.93 -0.71
N SER A 55 7.24 -2.46 0.52
CA SER A 55 8.35 -1.64 1.00
C SER A 55 9.68 -2.39 0.87
N ALA A 56 9.74 -3.66 1.26
CA ALA A 56 10.93 -4.50 1.11
C ALA A 56 11.31 -4.71 -0.36
N LYS A 57 10.33 -4.93 -1.25
CA LYS A 57 10.56 -5.05 -2.70
C LYS A 57 11.06 -3.73 -3.31
N ASN A 58 10.49 -2.59 -2.92
CA ASN A 58 10.92 -1.27 -3.39
C ASN A 58 12.37 -0.99 -3.02
N ARG A 59 12.79 -1.32 -1.79
CA ARG A 59 14.21 -1.20 -1.37
C ARG A 59 15.12 -2.05 -2.25
N LYS A 60 14.73 -3.28 -2.60
CA LYS A 60 15.50 -4.15 -3.50
C LYS A 60 15.57 -3.58 -4.92
N ILE A 61 14.48 -3.04 -5.45
CA ILE A 61 14.45 -2.38 -6.77
C ILE A 61 15.41 -1.20 -6.79
N ILE A 62 15.37 -0.33 -5.78
CA ILE A 62 16.26 0.83 -5.67
C ILE A 62 17.73 0.36 -5.62
N ALA A 63 18.04 -0.66 -4.81
CA ALA A 63 19.39 -1.20 -4.72
C ALA A 63 19.89 -1.75 -6.07
N LEU A 64 19.03 -2.47 -6.80
CA LEU A 64 19.34 -2.99 -8.13
C LEU A 64 19.53 -1.87 -9.16
N ALA A 65 18.66 -0.85 -9.15
CA ALA A 65 18.76 0.31 -10.03
C ALA A 65 20.08 1.07 -9.81
N ASN A 66 20.46 1.27 -8.55
CA ASN A 66 21.75 1.87 -8.19
C ASN A 66 22.93 1.03 -8.68
N LYS A 67 22.85 -0.31 -8.52
CA LYS A 67 23.88 -1.23 -9.02
C LYS A 67 24.01 -1.17 -10.53
N ILE A 68 22.90 -1.18 -11.28
CA ILE A 68 22.90 -1.03 -12.74
C ILE A 68 23.52 0.32 -13.14
N SER A 69 23.10 1.43 -12.52
CA SER A 69 23.66 2.76 -12.79
C SER A 69 25.18 2.80 -12.58
N SER A 70 25.67 2.13 -11.53
CA SER A 70 27.10 2.03 -11.26
C SER A 70 27.86 1.27 -12.35
N TYR A 71 27.32 0.15 -12.85
CA TYR A 71 27.93 -0.61 -13.95
C TYR A 71 27.87 0.15 -15.27
N THR A 72 26.77 0.82 -15.58
CA THR A 72 26.67 1.64 -16.80
C THR A 72 27.72 2.74 -16.81
N ARG A 73 27.92 3.43 -15.68
CA ARG A 73 28.97 4.45 -15.56
C ARG A 73 30.37 3.84 -15.71
N TYR A 74 30.65 2.71 -15.04
CA TYR A 74 31.96 2.07 -15.08
C TYR A 74 32.29 1.46 -16.45
N SER A 75 31.31 0.80 -17.07
CA SER A 75 31.41 0.19 -18.40
C SER A 75 31.68 1.24 -19.48
N ASN A 76 30.95 2.36 -19.48
CA ASN A 76 31.16 3.41 -20.48
C ASN A 76 32.60 3.93 -20.44
N ILE A 77 33.08 4.29 -19.24
CA ILE A 77 34.45 4.79 -19.04
C ILE A 77 35.51 3.76 -19.47
N ASN A 78 35.33 2.48 -19.11
CA ASN A 78 36.32 1.45 -19.41
C ASN A 78 36.31 0.97 -20.87
N ILE A 79 35.15 0.87 -21.51
CA ILE A 79 35.04 0.53 -22.94
C ILE A 79 35.66 1.66 -23.76
N GLU A 80 35.32 2.91 -23.47
CA GLU A 80 35.88 4.08 -24.16
C GLU A 80 37.41 4.15 -23.98
N LEU A 81 37.93 3.88 -22.78
CA LEU A 81 39.39 3.83 -22.55
C LEU A 81 40.09 2.65 -23.24
N LYS A 82 39.43 1.49 -23.38
CA LYS A 82 39.98 0.31 -24.09
C LYS A 82 40.14 0.55 -25.60
N ILE A 83 39.27 1.37 -26.21
CA ILE A 83 39.37 1.76 -27.63
C ILE A 83 40.68 2.54 -27.89
N TYR A 84 41.20 3.25 -26.89
CA TYR A 84 42.46 3.97 -27.00
C TYR A 84 43.66 3.12 -26.59
N SER A 85 44.40 2.63 -27.58
CA SER A 85 45.61 1.82 -27.38
C SER A 85 46.78 2.59 -26.76
N SER A 86 46.92 3.90 -27.02
CA SER A 86 48.02 4.72 -26.47
C SER A 86 47.64 5.50 -25.21
N THR A 87 48.59 5.62 -24.29
CA THR A 87 48.47 6.35 -23.02
C THR A 87 48.20 7.84 -23.23
N TYR A 88 48.75 8.44 -24.29
CA TYR A 88 48.47 9.84 -24.66
C TYR A 88 47.01 10.05 -25.06
N LYS A 89 46.45 9.17 -25.90
CA LYS A 89 45.04 9.26 -26.34
C LYS A 89 44.07 9.09 -25.16
N ARG A 90 44.36 8.19 -24.22
CA ARG A 90 43.57 8.07 -22.97
C ARG A 90 43.59 9.33 -22.13
N LYS A 91 44.76 9.95 -21.92
CA LYS A 91 44.89 11.21 -21.15
C LYS A 91 44.12 12.36 -21.81
N LEU A 92 44.21 12.48 -23.14
CA LEU A 92 43.50 13.51 -23.89
C LEU A 92 41.97 13.33 -23.84
N TRP A 93 41.50 12.07 -23.94
CA TRP A 93 40.07 11.75 -23.82
C TRP A 93 39.53 12.07 -22.42
N MET A 94 40.23 11.66 -21.34
CA MET A 94 39.83 11.97 -19.97
C MET A 94 39.68 13.47 -19.73
N LYS A 95 40.61 14.28 -20.26
CA LYS A 95 40.57 15.75 -20.18
C LYS A 95 39.31 16.31 -20.86
N ARG A 96 39.05 15.92 -22.10
CA ARG A 96 37.86 16.38 -22.87
C ARG A 96 36.55 15.92 -22.25
N HIS A 97 36.49 14.68 -21.76
CA HIS A 97 35.30 14.14 -21.10
C HIS A 97 35.04 14.82 -19.76
N SER A 98 36.08 15.23 -19.02
CA SER A 98 35.92 16.04 -17.81
C SER A 98 35.43 17.45 -18.12
N GLU A 99 35.94 18.09 -19.18
CA GLU A 99 35.53 19.43 -19.62
C GLU A 99 34.05 19.44 -20.09
N SER A 100 33.65 18.46 -20.91
CA SER A 100 32.27 18.33 -21.41
C SER A 100 31.21 18.09 -20.34
N LYS A 101 31.59 17.52 -19.17
CA LYS A 101 30.67 17.36 -18.04
C LYS A 101 30.33 18.67 -17.32
N TYR A 102 31.15 19.72 -17.47
CA TYR A 102 30.89 21.03 -16.87
C TYR A 102 29.98 21.91 -17.73
N ASP A 103 29.96 21.70 -19.05
CA ASP A 103 29.12 22.48 -19.99
C ASP A 103 27.62 22.13 -19.94
N LEU A 104 27.25 21.02 -19.28
CA LEU A 104 25.85 20.60 -19.10
C LEU A 104 25.15 21.24 -17.88
N LYS A 105 25.82 22.14 -17.15
CA LYS A 105 25.22 22.99 -16.11
C LYS A 105 25.00 24.41 -16.65
N VAL A 106 24.02 24.58 -17.53
CA VAL A 106 23.43 25.89 -17.90
C VAL A 106 21.93 25.76 -17.89
#